data_AF-A0A352RYQ2-F1
#
_entry.id   AF-A0A352RYQ2-F1
#
_cell.length_a   1.000
_cell.length_b   1.000
_cell.length_c   1.000
_cell.angle_alpha   90.00
_cell.angle_beta   90.00
_cell.angle_gamma   90.00
#
_symmetry.space_group_name_H-M   'P 1'
#
loop_
_entity.id
_entity.type
_entity.pdbx_description
1 polymer ?
#
loop_
_entity_poly.entity_id
_entity_poly.type
_entity_poly.pdbx_seq_one_letter_code
_entity_poly.pdbx_strand_id
1 'polypeptide(L)' 'TGLPLHMIGKQLAAAAKKGLLDADPTVIKPTELGRRFLNDLQEMFLKD' A
#
# COMPACT_ATOMS: atom_id res chain seq x y z
N THR A 1 -1.40 6.23 -13.95
CA THR A 1 0.04 6.11 -13.62
C THR A 1 0.49 4.71 -13.98
N GLY A 2 1.24 4.55 -15.07
CA GLY A 2 1.61 3.24 -15.61
C GLY A 2 2.82 2.60 -14.92
N LEU A 3 2.91 2.70 -13.59
CA LEU A 3 4.03 2.09 -12.87
C LEU A 3 3.92 0.57 -12.89
N PRO A 4 4.99 -0.16 -13.23
CA PRO A 4 5.01 -1.61 -13.14
C PRO A 4 4.72 -2.08 -11.71
N LEU A 5 3.82 -3.06 -11.55
CA LEU A 5 3.42 -3.59 -10.23
C LEU A 5 4.62 -4.07 -9.40
N HIS A 6 5.67 -4.58 -10.06
CA HIS A 6 6.90 -5.03 -9.40
C HIS A 6 7.65 -3.90 -8.69
N MET A 7 7.53 -2.65 -9.16
CA MET A 7 8.21 -1.51 -8.54
C MET A 7 7.60 -1.15 -7.20
N ILE A 8 6.29 -1.37 -7.03
CA ILE A 8 5.55 -1.09 -5.79
C ILE A 8 5.35 -2.30 -4.89
N GLY A 9 5.76 -3.50 -5.34
CA GLY A 9 5.56 -4.76 -4.60
C GLY A 9 6.19 -4.75 -3.20
N LYS A 10 7.37 -4.13 -3.03
CA LYS A 10 7.98 -3.95 -1.70
C LYS A 10 7.15 -3.06 -0.78
N GLN A 11 6.56 -2.00 -1.31
CA GLN A 11 5.73 -1.07 -0.55
C GLN A 11 4.37 -1.67 -0.21
N LEU A 12 3.78 -2.45 -1.12
CA LEU A 12 2.59 -3.26 -0.85
C LEU A 12 2.82 -4.24 0.30
N ALA A 13 3.91 -5.01 0.27
CA ALA A 13 4.25 -5.94 1.34
C ALA A 13 4.51 -5.23 2.68
N ALA A 14 5.17 -4.07 2.67
CA ALA A 14 5.39 -3.28 3.88
C ALA A 14 4.08 -2.70 4.45
N ALA A 15 3.18 -2.21 3.61
CA ALA A 15 1.88 -1.69 4.01
C ALA A 15 0.96 -2.81 4.52
N ALA A 16 0.98 -4.00 3.92
CA ALA A 16 0.28 -5.17 4.43
C ALA A 16 0.83 -5.62 5.80
N LYS A 17 2.15 -5.66 5.97
CA LYS A 17 2.79 -5.97 7.27
C LYS A 17 2.42 -4.96 8.36
N LYS A 18 2.21 -3.68 8.00
CA LYS A 18 1.74 -2.63 8.91
C LYS A 18 0.22 -2.67 9.15
N GLY A 19 -0.50 -3.59 8.52
CA GLY A 19 -1.96 -3.71 8.62
C GLY A 19 -2.72 -2.58 7.91
N LEU A 20 -2.07 -1.82 7.02
CA LEU A 20 -2.67 -0.71 6.28
C LEU A 20 -3.32 -1.15 4.96
N LEU A 21 -2.81 -2.22 4.37
CA LEU A 21 -3.40 -2.87 3.19
C LEU A 21 -3.85 -4.28 3.54
N ASP A 22 -4.84 -4.74 2.79
CA ASP A 22 -5.23 -6.14 2.79
C ASP A 22 -4.02 -7.03 2.41
N ALA A 23 -3.94 -8.20 3.04
CA ALA A 23 -2.85 -9.14 2.81
C ALA A 23 -3.04 -9.92 1.50
N ASP A 24 -4.25 -9.90 0.93
CA ASP A 24 -4.54 -10.49 -0.37
C ASP A 24 -3.77 -9.75 -1.49
N PRO A 25 -2.78 -10.40 -2.14
CA PRO A 25 -1.99 -9.77 -3.19
C PRO A 25 -2.78 -9.58 -4.50
N THR A 26 -3.97 -10.17 -4.62
CA THR A 26 -4.83 -10.03 -5.81
C THR A 26 -5.69 -8.77 -5.78
N VAL A 27 -5.82 -8.12 -4.60
CA VAL A 27 -6.66 -6.93 -4.42
C VAL A 27 -5.90 -5.87 -3.62
N ILE A 28 -5.64 -4.72 -4.24
CA ILE A 28 -5.08 -3.56 -3.53
C ILE A 28 -6.22 -2.80 -2.85
N LYS A 29 -6.43 -3.08 -1.56
CA LYS A 29 -7.48 -2.44 -0.78
C LYS A 29 -6.96 -1.98 0.59
N PRO A 30 -7.22 -0.72 1.00
CA PRO A 30 -6.88 -0.27 2.36
C PRO A 30 -7.80 -0.92 3.39
N THR A 31 -7.22 -1.34 4.50
CA THR A 31 -7.96 -1.78 5.69
C THR A 31 -8.63 -0.58 6.36
N GLU A 32 -9.43 -0.80 7.40
CA GLU A 32 -9.99 0.32 8.15
C GLU A 32 -8.92 1.20 8.81
N LEU A 33 -7.81 0.59 9.25
CA LEU A 33 -6.64 1.32 9.73
C LEU A 33 -5.98 2.12 8.59
N GLY A 34 -5.75 1.50 7.43
CA GLY A 34 -5.18 2.16 6.27
C GLY A 34 -6.04 3.32 5.74
N ARG A 35 -7.37 3.26 5.90
CA ARG A 35 -8.28 4.36 5.57
C ARG A 35 -8.17 5.53 6.53
N ARG A 36 -7.94 5.27 7.82
CA ARG A 36 -7.73 6.32 8.84
C ARG A 36 -6.36 6.98 8.69
N PHE A 37 -5.37 6.21 8.25
CA PHE A 37 -3.99 6.65 7.98
C PHE A 37 -3.70 6.70 6.48
N LEU A 38 -4.64 7.25 5.70
CA LEU A 38 -4.50 7.31 4.25
C LEU A 38 -3.29 8.16 3.83
N ASN A 39 -2.93 9.17 4.63
CA ASN A 39 -1.77 10.01 4.38
C ASN A 39 -0.47 9.22 4.55
N ASP A 40 -0.29 8.54 5.68
CA ASP A 40 0.87 7.66 5.92
C ASP A 40 0.96 6.52 4.89
N LEU A 41 -0.19 5.99 4.44
CA LEU A 41 -0.23 4.99 3.40
C LEU A 41 0.24 5.58 2.07
N GLN A 42 -0.26 6.76 1.68
CA GLN A 42 0.12 7.43 0.43
C GLN A 42 1.61 7.79 0.40
N GLU A 43 2.17 8.26 1.51
CA GLU A 43 3.61 8.55 1.63
C GLU A 43 4.49 7.32 1.35
N MET A 44 4.02 6.09 1.57
CA MET A 44 4.79 4.89 1.21
C MET A 44 4.89 4.67 -0.31
N PHE A 45 3.99 5.26 -1.09
CA PHE A 45 3.92 5.11 -2.54
C PHE A 45 4.38 6.36 -3.31
N LEU A 46 4.36 7.53 -2.68
CA LEU A 46 4.99 8.73 -3.21
C LEU A 46 6.49 8.69 -2.90
N LYS A 47 7.29 8.38 -3.92
CA LYS A 47 8.69 8.80 -3.95
C LYS A 47 8.71 10.21 -4.55
N ASP A 48 9.46 11.13 -3.94
CA ASP A 48 9.91 12.35 -4.63
C ASP A 48 10.45 12.03 -6.04
#